data_AF-A0A2T4AMP8-F1
#
_entry.id   AF-A0A2T4AMP8-F1
#
_cell.length_a   1.000
_cell.length_b   1.000
_cell.length_c   1.000
_cell.angle_alpha   90.00
_cell.angle_beta   90.00
_cell.angle_gamma   90.00
#
_symmetry.space_group_name_H-M   'P 1'
#
loop_
_entity.id
_entity.type
_entity.pdbx_description
1 polymer ?
#
loop_
_entity_poly.entity_id
_entity_poly.type
_entity_poly.pdbx_seq_one_letter_code
_entity_poly.pdbx_strand_id
1 'polypeptide(L)'
;MAKSEGKVRIFLESVTHLVPGRDRDEKLSFIKNIVCQLHWKRDFDWSQERMYPYGDDFGLKNRNCFFLIDHHGDDHTAQEESVPVIWYKWTGESLVHKNENLPLRIQEELKKWPFIWEARKLPRLPRGPDGKFEPKVQREIIRSFLRQGIPLVPRHIEFLREQPEHALWLKAHLDRELWAQIEPLCELPKEEE
;
A
#
# COMPACT_ATOMS: atom_id res chain seq x y z
N MET A 1 25.21 5.55 -13.65
CA MET A 1 24.10 5.51 -12.67
C MET A 1 24.31 6.65 -11.69
N ALA A 2 23.34 7.54 -11.52
CA ALA A 2 23.47 8.68 -10.61
C ALA A 2 23.43 8.16 -9.16
N LYS A 3 24.56 8.28 -8.45
CA LYS A 3 24.66 8.04 -7.02
C LYS A 3 24.15 9.32 -6.34
N SER A 4 22.96 9.28 -5.73
CA SER A 4 22.44 10.43 -4.98
C SER A 4 22.92 10.29 -3.53
N GLU A 5 24.01 10.96 -3.19
CA GLU A 5 24.53 11.03 -1.81
C GLU A 5 23.77 12.05 -0.94
N GLY A 6 22.70 12.66 -1.48
CA GLY A 6 21.85 13.64 -0.78
C GLY A 6 20.37 13.25 -0.77
N LYS A 7 19.54 14.13 -0.20
CA LYS A 7 18.08 13.97 -0.11
C LYS A 7 17.49 13.75 -1.49
N VAL A 8 16.62 12.76 -1.61
CA VAL A 8 16.02 12.40 -2.90
C VAL A 8 14.65 11.79 -2.69
N ARG A 9 13.74 12.09 -3.61
CA ARG A 9 12.44 11.43 -3.71
C ARG A 9 12.45 10.47 -4.87
N ILE A 10 12.15 9.21 -4.61
CA ILE A 10 11.95 8.19 -5.63
C ILE A 10 10.46 8.04 -5.86
N PHE A 11 10.02 8.26 -7.10
CA PHE A 11 8.70 7.88 -7.58
C PHE A 11 8.81 6.57 -8.35
N LEU A 12 8.20 5.51 -7.84
CA LEU A 12 8.20 4.20 -8.45
C LEU A 12 6.79 3.83 -8.90
N GLU A 13 6.66 3.45 -10.17
CA GLU A 13 5.45 2.89 -10.76
C GLU A 13 5.58 1.37 -10.92
N SER A 14 4.49 0.63 -10.68
CA SER A 14 4.40 -0.78 -11.05
C SER A 14 2.95 -1.23 -11.27
N VAL A 15 2.76 -2.54 -11.43
CA VAL A 15 1.47 -3.21 -11.45
C VAL A 15 1.43 -4.24 -10.33
N THR A 16 0.33 -4.31 -9.60
CA THR A 16 0.17 -5.07 -8.34
C THR A 16 0.68 -6.51 -8.36
N HIS A 17 0.42 -7.24 -9.45
CA HIS A 17 0.82 -8.65 -9.60
C HIS A 17 2.29 -8.84 -9.98
N LEU A 18 2.97 -7.80 -10.46
CA LEU A 18 4.39 -7.84 -10.81
C LEU A 18 5.29 -7.63 -9.59
N VAL A 19 4.77 -7.08 -8.50
CA VAL A 19 5.52 -6.89 -7.25
C VAL A 19 5.67 -8.25 -6.54
N PRO A 20 6.88 -8.79 -6.34
CA PRO A 20 7.11 -10.05 -5.64
C PRO A 20 6.66 -10.00 -4.18
N GLY A 21 6.17 -11.11 -3.66
CA GLY A 21 5.71 -11.27 -2.27
C GLY A 21 4.34 -11.92 -2.18
N ARG A 22 4.07 -12.61 -1.08
CA ARG A 22 2.83 -13.36 -0.84
C ARG A 22 1.69 -12.47 -0.35
N ASP A 23 2.01 -11.51 0.50
CA ASP A 23 1.07 -10.55 1.07
C ASP A 23 1.58 -9.12 0.87
N ARG A 24 0.79 -8.14 1.33
CA ARG A 24 1.14 -6.73 1.27
C ARG A 24 2.48 -6.41 1.93
N ASP A 25 2.77 -7.00 3.08
CA ASP A 25 3.94 -6.63 3.87
C ASP A 25 5.22 -7.12 3.20
N GLU A 26 5.22 -8.34 2.66
CA GLU A 26 6.31 -8.86 1.83
C GLU A 26 6.51 -8.01 0.57
N LYS A 27 5.41 -7.66 -0.14
CA LYS A 27 5.45 -6.83 -1.35
C LYS A 27 6.01 -5.44 -1.09
N LEU A 28 5.58 -4.79 -0.01
CA LEU A 28 6.11 -3.48 0.38
C LEU A 28 7.57 -3.58 0.82
N SER A 29 7.95 -4.64 1.54
CA SER A 29 9.34 -4.88 1.94
C SER A 29 10.25 -5.06 0.72
N PHE A 30 9.79 -5.80 -0.30
CA PHE A 30 10.49 -5.92 -1.57
C PHE A 30 10.73 -4.54 -2.21
N ILE A 31 9.67 -3.73 -2.38
CA ILE A 31 9.77 -2.43 -3.04
C ILE A 31 10.74 -1.49 -2.32
N LYS A 32 10.66 -1.46 -0.98
CA LYS A 32 11.57 -0.69 -0.13
C LYS A 32 13.02 -1.10 -0.41
N ASN A 33 13.32 -2.38 -0.30
CA ASN A 33 14.68 -2.87 -0.37
C ASN A 33 15.26 -2.79 -1.78
N ILE A 34 14.50 -3.09 -2.84
CA ILE A 34 15.04 -3.06 -4.20
C ILE A 34 15.46 -1.65 -4.62
N VAL A 35 14.71 -0.62 -4.21
CA VAL A 35 15.08 0.78 -4.44
C VAL A 35 16.31 1.15 -3.61
N CYS A 36 16.34 0.78 -2.32
CA CYS A 36 17.47 1.11 -1.47
C CYS A 36 18.77 0.41 -1.89
N GLN A 37 18.70 -0.84 -2.32
CA GLN A 37 19.84 -1.60 -2.84
C GLN A 37 20.35 -1.01 -4.16
N LEU A 38 19.47 -0.47 -5.00
CA LEU A 38 19.88 0.21 -6.24
C LEU A 38 20.72 1.46 -5.92
N HIS A 39 20.22 2.34 -5.07
CA HIS A 39 20.81 3.67 -4.81
C HIS A 39 21.90 3.69 -3.75
N TRP A 40 21.68 3.00 -2.62
CA TRP A 40 22.51 3.10 -1.41
C TRP A 40 23.20 1.80 -1.01
N LYS A 41 23.03 0.72 -1.80
CA LYS A 41 23.68 -0.59 -1.56
C LYS A 41 23.38 -1.16 -0.17
N ARG A 42 22.21 -0.84 0.37
CA ARG A 42 21.69 -1.38 1.63
C ARG A 42 20.18 -1.57 1.56
N ASP A 43 19.64 -2.28 2.54
CA ASP A 43 18.19 -2.37 2.74
C ASP A 43 17.62 -1.06 3.31
N PHE A 44 16.29 -0.97 3.32
CA PHE A 44 15.55 0.19 3.79
C PHE A 44 15.75 0.42 5.28
N ASP A 45 15.96 1.68 5.65
CA ASP A 45 16.23 2.14 6.99
C ASP A 45 15.18 3.17 7.41
N TRP A 46 14.35 2.82 8.38
CA TRP A 46 13.31 3.71 8.91
C TRP A 46 13.85 4.98 9.58
N SER A 47 15.14 5.05 9.88
CA SER A 47 15.81 6.25 10.39
C SER A 47 16.26 7.21 9.27
N GLN A 48 16.23 6.79 8.01
CA GLN A 48 16.65 7.59 6.86
C GLN A 48 15.57 7.74 5.80
N GLU A 49 14.62 6.80 5.73
CA GLU A 49 13.58 6.78 4.70
C GLU A 49 12.14 6.88 5.23
N ARG A 50 11.27 7.39 4.37
CA ARG A 50 9.81 7.29 4.46
C ARG A 50 9.26 6.65 3.19
N MET A 51 8.16 5.91 3.32
CA MET A 51 7.46 5.32 2.18
C MET A 51 5.97 5.65 2.22
N TYR A 52 5.41 6.03 1.08
CA TYR A 52 3.99 6.25 0.86
C TYR A 52 3.49 5.44 -0.35
N PRO A 53 2.83 4.29 -0.13
CA PRO A 53 2.19 3.54 -1.20
C PRO A 53 0.86 4.19 -1.62
N TYR A 54 0.51 4.05 -2.89
CA TYR A 54 -0.77 4.46 -3.46
C TYR A 54 -1.25 3.44 -4.50
N GLY A 55 -2.51 3.02 -4.40
CA GLY A 55 -3.06 1.97 -5.27
C GLY A 55 -2.44 0.59 -5.02
N ASP A 56 -1.96 0.34 -3.81
CA ASP A 56 -1.38 -0.92 -3.35
C ASP A 56 -2.46 -1.99 -3.06
N ASP A 57 -3.43 -2.09 -3.95
CA ASP A 57 -4.50 -3.08 -3.95
C ASP A 57 -3.95 -4.45 -4.39
N PHE A 58 -2.97 -5.00 -3.66
CA PHE A 58 -2.25 -6.22 -4.06
C PHE A 58 -3.09 -7.50 -4.09
N GLY A 59 -4.27 -7.50 -3.48
CA GLY A 59 -5.25 -8.57 -3.64
C GLY A 59 -5.87 -8.58 -5.04
N LEU A 60 -5.80 -7.48 -5.77
CA LEU A 60 -6.26 -7.36 -7.15
C LEU A 60 -5.09 -7.46 -8.12
N LYS A 61 -5.28 -8.21 -9.21
CA LYS A 61 -4.31 -8.29 -10.31
C LYS A 61 -4.49 -7.13 -11.30
N ASN A 62 -3.46 -6.85 -12.08
CA ASN A 62 -3.49 -5.86 -13.16
C ASN A 62 -3.93 -4.44 -12.75
N ARG A 63 -3.60 -3.99 -11.53
CA ARG A 63 -3.83 -2.61 -11.09
C ARG A 63 -2.52 -1.85 -11.02
N ASN A 64 -2.51 -0.61 -11.51
CA ASN A 64 -1.36 0.26 -11.35
C ASN A 64 -1.18 0.61 -9.88
N CYS A 65 0.03 0.48 -9.38
CA CYS A 65 0.41 0.87 -8.04
C CYS A 65 1.64 1.79 -8.09
N PHE A 66 1.73 2.68 -7.12
CA PHE A 66 2.75 3.72 -7.06
C PHE A 66 3.34 3.78 -5.66
N PHE A 67 4.62 4.10 -5.58
CA PHE A 67 5.34 4.21 -4.32
C PHE A 67 6.19 5.46 -4.34
N LEU A 68 6.01 6.29 -3.32
CA LEU A 68 6.95 7.37 -3.01
C LEU A 68 7.89 6.89 -1.92
N ILE A 69 9.19 6.98 -2.17
CA ILE A 69 10.23 6.71 -1.19
C ILE A 69 11.05 7.98 -1.05
N ASP A 70 11.00 8.57 0.13
CA ASP A 70 11.72 9.79 0.46
C ASP A 70 12.94 9.40 1.30
N HIS A 71 14.13 9.66 0.75
CA HIS A 71 15.39 9.48 1.47
C HIS A 71 15.85 10.83 2.01
N HIS A 72 15.86 10.97 3.33
CA HIS A 72 16.30 12.16 4.04
C HIS A 72 17.78 12.08 4.44
N GLY A 73 18.35 10.87 4.52
CA GLY A 73 19.66 10.63 5.13
C GLY A 73 19.63 10.85 6.64
N ASP A 74 20.80 11.12 7.24
CA ASP A 74 20.93 11.33 8.69
C ASP A 74 20.38 12.69 9.15
N ASP A 75 20.30 13.66 8.24
CA ASP A 75 19.75 14.99 8.51
C ASP A 75 18.30 15.12 8.01
N HIS A 76 17.37 15.22 8.95
CA HIS A 76 15.95 15.29 8.65
C HIS A 76 15.43 16.69 8.31
N THR A 77 16.29 17.72 8.30
CA THR A 77 15.89 19.12 8.04
C THR A 77 15.90 19.46 6.55
N ALA A 78 14.75 19.45 5.87
CA ALA A 78 14.70 19.70 4.42
C ALA A 78 13.93 20.97 4.06
N GLN A 79 14.47 21.77 3.14
CA GLN A 79 13.71 22.74 2.34
C GLN A 79 13.28 22.03 1.04
N GLU A 80 11.97 21.77 0.94
CA GLU A 80 11.34 20.92 -0.07
C GLU A 80 11.64 21.32 -1.53
N GLU A 81 11.84 22.60 -1.80
CA GLU A 81 12.03 23.18 -3.15
C GLU A 81 13.31 22.71 -3.87
N SER A 82 14.19 21.97 -3.19
CA SER A 82 15.49 21.52 -3.73
C SER A 82 15.64 20.00 -3.91
N VAL A 83 14.61 19.20 -3.57
CA VAL A 83 14.76 17.74 -3.57
C VAL A 83 14.51 17.15 -4.97
N PRO A 84 15.52 16.49 -5.59
CA PRO A 84 15.33 15.85 -6.89
C PRO A 84 14.34 14.69 -6.80
N VAL A 85 13.49 14.58 -7.82
CA VAL A 85 12.60 13.43 -8.00
C VAL A 85 13.15 12.52 -9.09
N ILE A 86 13.40 11.26 -8.75
CA ILE A 86 13.85 10.23 -9.70
C ILE A 86 12.70 9.26 -9.97
N TRP A 87 12.42 8.99 -11.24
CA TRP A 87 11.33 8.12 -11.65
C TRP A 87 11.82 6.75 -12.11
N TYR A 88 11.24 5.70 -11.53
CA TYR A 88 11.43 4.31 -11.94
C TYR A 88 10.13 3.63 -12.29
N LYS A 89 10.24 2.59 -13.10
CA LYS A 89 9.19 1.57 -13.30
C LYS A 89 9.74 0.19 -12.93
N TRP A 90 9.02 -0.55 -12.08
CA TRP A 90 9.26 -1.97 -11.86
C TRP A 90 8.49 -2.79 -12.89
N THR A 91 9.20 -3.61 -13.67
CA THR A 91 8.64 -4.40 -14.78
C THR A 91 8.22 -5.82 -14.39
N GLY A 92 8.46 -6.23 -13.15
CA GLY A 92 8.39 -7.65 -12.74
C GLY A 92 9.76 -8.33 -12.73
N GLU A 93 10.75 -7.75 -13.41
CA GLU A 93 12.11 -8.30 -13.51
C GLU A 93 13.18 -7.31 -13.08
N SER A 94 13.03 -6.03 -13.44
CA SER A 94 14.03 -5.00 -13.15
C SER A 94 13.42 -3.62 -12.91
N LEU A 95 14.19 -2.76 -12.22
CA LEU A 95 13.91 -1.34 -12.08
C LEU A 95 14.46 -0.59 -13.29
N VAL A 96 13.57 0.00 -14.08
CA VAL A 96 13.92 0.78 -15.27
C VAL A 96 13.81 2.26 -14.93
N HIS A 97 14.93 2.99 -15.03
CA HIS A 97 14.95 4.44 -14.90
C HIS A 97 14.22 5.10 -16.07
N LYS A 98 13.34 6.06 -15.77
CA LYS A 98 12.61 6.82 -16.77
C LYS A 98 13.30 8.17 -16.95
N ASN A 99 13.95 8.37 -18.10
CA ASN A 99 14.63 9.63 -18.45
C ASN A 99 13.66 10.74 -18.91
N GLU A 100 12.35 10.49 -18.87
CA GLU A 100 11.32 11.42 -19.27
C GLU A 100 10.91 12.31 -18.09
N ASN A 101 10.54 13.56 -18.38
CA ASN A 101 9.90 14.39 -17.38
C ASN A 101 8.64 13.69 -16.85
N LEU A 102 8.41 13.75 -15.53
CA LEU A 102 7.20 13.23 -14.92
C LEU A 102 5.97 13.85 -15.60
N PRO A 103 4.92 13.07 -15.92
CA PRO A 103 3.69 13.63 -16.47
C PRO A 103 3.12 14.73 -15.56
N LEU A 104 2.56 15.80 -16.15
CA LEU A 104 2.03 16.96 -15.39
C LEU A 104 1.08 16.55 -14.26
N ARG A 105 0.16 15.62 -14.54
CA ARG A 105 -0.77 15.08 -13.54
C ARG A 105 -0.05 14.48 -12.33
N ILE A 106 1.05 13.77 -12.55
CA ILE A 106 1.85 13.20 -11.46
C ILE A 106 2.56 14.33 -10.71
N GLN A 107 3.13 15.31 -11.41
CA GLN A 107 3.74 16.47 -10.74
C GLN A 107 2.74 17.22 -9.84
N GLU A 108 1.50 17.41 -10.29
CA GLU A 108 0.42 18.02 -9.51
C GLU A 108 0.03 17.17 -8.30
N GLU A 109 -0.04 15.85 -8.44
CA GLU A 109 -0.28 14.96 -7.30
C GLU A 109 0.88 15.02 -6.31
N LEU A 110 2.14 15.03 -6.75
CA LEU A 110 3.31 15.12 -5.87
C LEU A 110 3.31 16.38 -5.01
N LYS A 111 2.78 17.50 -5.51
CA LYS A 111 2.61 18.74 -4.69
C LYS A 111 1.71 18.54 -3.48
N LYS A 112 0.83 17.53 -3.50
CA LYS A 112 -0.01 17.16 -2.35
C LYS A 112 0.71 16.29 -1.33
N TRP A 113 1.94 15.84 -1.62
CA TRP A 113 2.74 14.95 -0.78
C TRP A 113 4.04 15.65 -0.40
N PRO A 114 4.05 16.48 0.66
CA PRO A 114 5.22 17.27 0.96
C PRO A 114 6.40 16.39 1.38
N PHE A 115 7.64 16.77 1.02
CA PHE A 115 8.86 16.11 1.47
C PHE A 115 9.16 16.48 2.93
N ILE A 116 8.53 15.76 3.86
CA ILE A 116 8.65 16.00 5.31
C ILE A 116 9.00 14.71 6.04
N TRP A 117 9.75 14.86 7.12
CA TRP A 117 10.14 13.73 7.98
C TRP A 117 9.01 13.29 8.90
N GLU A 118 8.23 14.26 9.39
CA GLU A 118 7.12 14.03 10.30
C GLU A 118 6.09 13.11 9.63
N ALA A 119 5.84 11.98 10.28
CA ALA A 119 4.82 11.05 9.81
C ALA A 119 3.47 11.78 9.74
N ARG A 120 2.78 11.65 8.60
CA ARG A 120 1.39 12.10 8.48
C ARG A 120 0.57 11.46 9.59
N LYS A 121 -0.04 12.29 10.43
CA LYS A 121 -1.00 11.82 11.44
C LYS A 121 -2.23 11.30 10.71
N LEU A 122 -2.30 9.99 10.54
CA LEU A 122 -3.52 9.36 10.05
C LEU A 122 -4.62 9.52 11.11
N PRO A 123 -5.82 10.00 10.74
CA PRO A 123 -6.95 10.03 11.64
C PRO A 123 -7.18 8.61 12.20
N ARG A 124 -7.23 8.49 13.52
CA ARG A 124 -7.64 7.22 14.14
C ARG A 124 -9.12 7.04 13.87
N LEU A 125 -9.50 5.88 13.33
CA LEU A 125 -10.90 5.52 13.21
C LEU A 125 -11.52 5.48 14.62
N PRO A 126 -12.68 6.14 14.83
CA PRO A 126 -13.33 6.15 16.14
C PRO A 126 -13.69 4.71 16.53
N ARG A 127 -13.47 4.40 17.80
CA ARG A 127 -13.88 3.13 18.41
C ARG A 127 -15.03 3.40 19.36
N GLY A 128 -15.94 2.44 19.47
CA GLY A 128 -17.02 2.48 20.46
C GLY A 128 -16.48 2.43 21.89
N PRO A 129 -17.35 2.63 22.90
CA PRO A 129 -16.98 2.57 24.32
C PRO A 129 -16.33 1.25 24.74
N ASP A 130 -16.64 0.16 24.03
CA ASP A 130 -16.10 -1.18 24.21
C ASP A 130 -14.76 -1.41 23.49
N GLY A 131 -14.22 -0.38 22.83
CA GLY A 131 -12.99 -0.44 22.04
C GLY A 131 -13.13 -1.18 20.71
N LYS A 132 -14.35 -1.57 20.30
CA LYS A 132 -14.62 -2.21 19.01
C LYS A 132 -14.98 -1.16 17.95
N PHE A 133 -14.89 -1.56 16.68
CA PHE A 133 -15.37 -0.74 15.58
C PHE A 133 -16.87 -1.01 15.38
N GLU A 134 -17.60 0.01 14.95
CA GLU A 134 -18.95 -0.18 14.44
C GLU A 134 -18.96 -1.26 13.34
N PRO A 135 -19.97 -2.14 13.27
CA PRO A 135 -20.00 -3.25 12.31
C PRO A 135 -19.75 -2.84 10.85
N LYS A 136 -20.32 -1.72 10.41
CA LYS A 136 -20.09 -1.17 9.07
C LYS A 136 -18.63 -0.79 8.85
N VAL A 137 -17.98 -0.21 9.85
CA VAL A 137 -16.55 0.15 9.79
C VAL A 137 -15.70 -1.12 9.74
N GLN A 138 -16.03 -2.12 10.55
CA GLN A 138 -15.32 -3.40 10.55
C GLN A 138 -15.41 -4.11 9.19
N ARG A 139 -16.59 -4.09 8.55
CA ARG A 139 -16.75 -4.62 7.18
C ARG A 139 -15.91 -3.87 6.15
N GLU A 140 -15.85 -2.54 6.20
CA GLU A 140 -14.99 -1.77 5.28
C GLU A 140 -13.49 -2.02 5.53
N ILE A 141 -13.08 -2.24 6.79
CA ILE A 141 -11.70 -2.66 7.11
C ILE A 141 -11.40 -4.01 6.46
N ILE A 142 -12.28 -5.00 6.60
CA ILE A 142 -12.13 -6.32 5.98
C ILE A 142 -12.03 -6.19 4.45
N ARG A 143 -12.91 -5.39 3.84
CA ARG A 143 -12.87 -5.11 2.40
C ARG A 143 -11.55 -4.48 1.98
N SER A 144 -11.06 -3.50 2.72
CA SER A 144 -9.77 -2.86 2.47
C SER A 144 -8.64 -3.87 2.56
N PHE A 145 -8.63 -4.72 3.60
CA PHE A 145 -7.59 -5.71 3.81
C PHE A 145 -7.53 -6.71 2.65
N LEU A 146 -8.68 -7.23 2.23
CA LEU A 146 -8.76 -8.13 1.07
C LEU A 146 -8.26 -7.48 -0.20
N ARG A 147 -8.67 -6.24 -0.48
CA ARG A 147 -8.20 -5.49 -1.65
C ARG A 147 -6.69 -5.28 -1.62
N GLN A 148 -6.16 -4.93 -0.46
CA GLN A 148 -4.75 -4.67 -0.28
C GLN A 148 -3.90 -5.95 -0.17
N GLY A 149 -4.51 -7.15 -0.16
CA GLY A 149 -3.80 -8.42 0.02
C GLY A 149 -3.24 -8.59 1.42
N ILE A 150 -3.91 -8.03 2.43
CA ILE A 150 -3.60 -8.20 3.85
C ILE A 150 -4.36 -9.43 4.37
N PRO A 151 -3.67 -10.40 4.99
CA PRO A 151 -4.32 -11.57 5.58
C PRO A 151 -5.35 -11.18 6.65
N LEU A 152 -6.50 -11.84 6.64
CA LEU A 152 -7.51 -11.66 7.69
C LEU A 152 -7.11 -12.44 8.94
N VAL A 153 -7.26 -11.80 10.11
CA VAL A 153 -7.09 -12.47 11.41
C VAL A 153 -8.37 -13.20 11.84
N PRO A 154 -8.32 -14.18 12.76
CA PRO A 154 -9.48 -14.96 13.19
C PRO A 154 -10.69 -14.12 13.60
N ARG A 155 -10.46 -13.01 14.32
CA ARG A 155 -11.51 -12.05 14.72
C ARG A 155 -12.32 -11.49 13.55
N HIS A 156 -11.72 -11.32 12.37
CA HIS A 156 -12.44 -10.86 11.19
C HIS A 156 -13.38 -11.94 10.67
N ILE A 157 -12.95 -13.20 10.69
CA ILE A 157 -13.76 -14.34 10.25
C ILE A 157 -14.91 -14.58 11.23
N GLU A 158 -14.65 -14.53 12.53
CA GLU A 158 -15.67 -14.61 13.59
C GLU A 158 -16.76 -13.55 13.38
N PHE A 159 -16.37 -12.29 13.14
CA PHE A 159 -17.32 -11.21 12.85
C PHE A 159 -18.22 -11.51 11.64
N LEU A 160 -17.69 -12.09 10.57
CA LEU A 160 -18.47 -12.43 9.37
C LEU A 160 -19.45 -13.58 9.62
N ARG A 161 -19.11 -14.51 10.53
CA ARG A 161 -20.00 -15.60 10.96
C ARG A 161 -21.11 -15.10 11.88
N GLU A 162 -20.76 -14.24 12.83
CA GLU A 162 -21.68 -13.65 13.80
C GLU A 162 -22.66 -12.66 13.14
N GLN A 163 -22.26 -12.02 12.04
CA GLN A 163 -23.06 -11.00 11.34
C GLN A 163 -23.15 -11.29 9.83
N PRO A 164 -23.97 -12.29 9.43
CA PRO A 164 -24.03 -12.77 8.05
C PRO A 164 -24.48 -11.71 7.05
N GLU A 165 -25.23 -10.68 7.46
CA GLU A 165 -25.61 -9.54 6.63
C GLU A 165 -24.39 -8.76 6.10
N HIS A 166 -23.30 -8.70 6.88
CA HIS A 166 -22.07 -8.04 6.44
C HIS A 166 -21.26 -8.92 5.49
N ALA A 167 -21.30 -10.24 5.69
CA ALA A 167 -20.70 -11.20 4.77
C ALA A 167 -21.42 -11.23 3.41
N LEU A 168 -22.76 -11.24 3.40
CA LEU A 168 -23.57 -11.12 2.18
C LEU A 168 -23.31 -9.80 1.46
N TRP A 169 -23.19 -8.70 2.20
CA TRP A 169 -22.81 -7.43 1.61
C TRP A 169 -21.43 -7.50 0.95
N LEU A 170 -20.44 -8.12 1.59
CA LEU A 170 -19.10 -8.31 1.00
C LEU A 170 -19.16 -9.18 -0.26
N LYS A 171 -19.91 -10.28 -0.25
CA LYS A 171 -20.15 -11.12 -1.45
C LYS A 171 -20.67 -10.30 -2.63
N ALA A 172 -21.56 -9.34 -2.39
CA ALA A 172 -22.13 -8.48 -3.42
C ALA A 172 -21.21 -7.33 -3.90
N HIS A 173 -20.19 -6.95 -3.12
CA HIS A 173 -19.39 -5.73 -3.37
C HIS A 173 -17.88 -5.98 -3.57
N LEU A 174 -17.42 -7.22 -3.42
CA LEU A 174 -16.06 -7.65 -3.70
C LEU A 174 -15.94 -8.26 -5.09
N ASP A 175 -14.75 -8.12 -5.69
CA ASP A 175 -14.36 -8.92 -6.84
C ASP A 175 -14.47 -10.42 -6.49
N ARG A 176 -14.95 -11.23 -7.44
CA ARG A 176 -15.20 -12.67 -7.23
C ARG A 176 -13.98 -13.41 -6.69
N GLU A 177 -12.79 -13.08 -7.19
CA GLU A 177 -11.52 -13.68 -6.73
C GLU A 177 -11.16 -13.32 -5.29
N LEU A 178 -11.56 -12.14 -4.81
CA LEU A 178 -11.37 -11.74 -3.42
C LEU A 178 -12.37 -12.45 -2.50
N TRP A 179 -13.64 -12.52 -2.92
CA TRP A 179 -14.67 -13.21 -2.14
C TRP A 179 -14.36 -14.71 -1.98
N ALA A 180 -13.92 -15.38 -3.04
CA ALA A 180 -13.59 -16.81 -3.02
C ALA A 180 -12.53 -17.19 -1.96
N GLN A 181 -11.69 -16.25 -1.51
CA GLN A 181 -10.69 -16.49 -0.47
C GLN A 181 -11.31 -16.65 0.93
N ILE A 182 -12.47 -16.03 1.17
CA ILE A 182 -13.11 -15.99 2.50
C ILE A 182 -14.44 -16.71 2.53
N GLU A 183 -15.08 -16.95 1.39
CA GLU A 183 -16.37 -17.63 1.29
C GLU A 183 -16.44 -18.95 2.07
N PRO A 184 -15.45 -19.87 1.97
CA PRO A 184 -15.49 -21.13 2.71
C PRO A 184 -15.45 -20.94 4.24
N LEU A 185 -14.96 -19.79 4.70
CA LEU A 185 -14.79 -19.49 6.12
C LEU A 185 -16.03 -18.83 6.71
N CYS A 186 -16.90 -18.22 5.89
CA CYS A 186 -18.04 -17.42 6.34
C CYS A 186 -19.26 -18.25 6.76
N GLU A 187 -19.32 -19.55 6.44
CA GLU A 187 -20.42 -20.46 6.82
C GLU A 187 -21.83 -19.87 6.54
N LEU A 188 -21.98 -19.20 5.39
CA LEU A 188 -23.22 -18.50 5.05
C LEU A 188 -24.42 -19.47 5.01
N PRO A 189 -25.62 -19.00 5.42
CA PRO A 189 -26.84 -19.79 5.27
C PRO A 189 -27.02 -20.19 3.80
N LYS A 190 -27.39 -21.45 3.56
CA LYS A 190 -27.77 -21.88 2.22
C LYS A 190 -29.00 -21.07 1.80
N GLU A 191 -28.96 -20.49 0.60
CA GLU A 191 -30.15 -19.89 0.00
C GLU A 191 -31.20 -21.01 -0.11
N GLU A 192 -32.30 -20.89 0.62
CA GLU A 192 -33.47 -21.76 0.46
C GLU A 192 -34.11 -21.40 -0.89
N GLU A 193 -34.15 -22.37 -1.81
CA GLU A 193 -34.82 -22.29 -3.13
C GLU A 193 -36.34 -22.12 -3.02
#